data_AF-A0A850XN61-F1
#
_entry.id   AF-A0A850XN61-F1
#
_cell.length_a   1.000
_cell.length_b   1.000
_cell.length_c   1.000
_cell.angle_alpha   90.00
_cell.angle_beta   90.00
_cell.angle_gamma   90.00
#
_symmetry.space_group_name_H-M   'P 1'
#
loop_
_entity.id
_entity.type
_entity.pdbx_description
1 polymer ?
#
loop_
_entity_poly.entity_id
_entity_poly.type
_entity_poly.pdbx_seq_one_letter_code
_entity_poly.pdbx_strand_id
1 'polypeptide(L)' 'AGAALVALDSRELRLYRGRELLCLLRTQDVVTGLCFGRYGREDGTLLSTSRG' A
#
# COMPACT_ATOMS: atom_id res chain seq x y z
N ALA A 1 16.84 -1.39 -7.44
CA ALA A 1 15.88 -2.52 -7.34
C ALA A 1 14.51 -1.95 -7.00
N GLY A 2 13.47 -2.33 -7.74
CA GLY A 2 12.10 -1.86 -7.48
C GLY A 2 11.53 -2.43 -6.18
N ALA A 3 10.52 -1.77 -5.64
CA ALA A 3 9.68 -2.27 -4.55
C ALA A 3 8.24 -2.37 -5.04
N ALA A 4 7.47 -3.30 -4.49
CA ALA A 4 6.07 -3.51 -4.85
C ALA A 4 5.21 -3.45 -3.59
N LEU A 5 4.16 -2.63 -3.63
CA LEU A 5 3.13 -2.57 -2.60
C LEU A 5 1.89 -3.31 -3.11
N VAL A 6 1.36 -4.21 -2.29
CA VAL A 6 0.22 -5.06 -2.66
C VAL A 6 -0.86 -5.00 -1.58
N ALA A 7 -2.12 -4.83 -2.01
CA ALA A 7 -3.30 -4.98 -1.18
C ALA A 7 -3.88 -6.39 -1.30
N LEU A 8 -4.22 -6.98 -0.16
CA LEU A 8 -4.82 -8.31 -0.07
C LEU A 8 -6.27 -8.23 0.42
N ASP A 9 -7.07 -9.23 0.07
CA ASP A 9 -8.43 -9.44 0.58
C ASP A 9 -8.48 -9.62 2.11
N SER A 10 -7.36 -10.03 2.70
CA SER A 10 -7.15 -10.16 4.14
C SER A 10 -7.08 -8.82 4.89
N ARG A 11 -7.22 -7.68 4.19
CA ARG A 11 -7.06 -6.31 4.72
C ARG A 11 -5.64 -6.00 5.16
N GLU A 12 -4.68 -6.61 4.46
CA GLU A 12 -3.27 -6.33 4.64
C GLU A 12 -2.71 -5.59 3.42
N LEU A 13 -1.91 -4.57 3.70
CA LEU A 13 -0.99 -3.94 2.75
C LEU A 13 0.40 -4.46 3.04
N ARG A 14 1.07 -5.00 2.02
CA ARG A 14 2.42 -5.56 2.15
C ARG A 14 3.38 -4.89 1.18
N LEU A 15 4.49 -4.38 1.69
CA LEU A 15 5.57 -3.80 0.89
C LEU A 15 6.70 -4.82 0.75
N TYR A 16 7.02 -5.17 -0.49
CA TYR A 16 8.09 -6.10 -0.82
C TYR A 16 9.24 -5.41 -1.55
N ARG A 17 10.44 -5.92 -1.34
CA ARG A 17 11.60 -5.67 -2.21
C ARG A 17 12.18 -7.00 -2.65
N GLY A 18 11.96 -7.34 -3.92
CA GLY A 18 12.23 -8.70 -4.41
C GLY A 18 11.35 -9.71 -3.68
N ARG A 19 11.96 -10.58 -2.87
CA ARG A 19 11.26 -11.60 -2.07
C ARG A 19 11.16 -11.24 -0.58
N GLU A 20 11.76 -10.12 -0.17
CA GLU A 20 11.79 -9.68 1.21
C GLU A 20 10.55 -8.84 1.54
N LEU A 21 9.83 -9.20 2.61
CA LEU A 21 8.75 -8.39 3.16
C LEU A 21 9.35 -7.31 4.04
N LEU A 22 9.21 -6.05 3.64
CA LEU A 22 9.76 -4.90 4.37
C LEU A 22 8.76 -4.32 5.37
N CYS A 23 7.47 -4.32 5.03
CA CYS A 23 6.44 -3.72 5.85
C CYS A 23 5.09 -4.41 5.65
N LEU A 24 4.32 -4.51 6.73
CA LEU A 24 2.93 -4.97 6.73
C LEU A 24 2.09 -3.95 7.50
N LEU A 25 1.04 -3.44 6.87
CA LEU A 25 0.03 -2.59 7.50
C LEU A 25 -1.33 -3.28 7.42
N ARG A 26 -2.16 -3.11 8.45
CA ARG A 26 -3.54 -3.60 8.47
C ARG A 26 -4.50 -2.44 8.23
N THR A 27 -5.46 -2.65 7.36
CA THR A 27 -6.52 -1.68 7.04
C THR A 27 -7.83 -2.11 7.68
N GLN A 28 -8.75 -1.15 7.85
CA GLN A 28 -10.05 -1.42 8.47
C GLN A 28 -10.95 -2.27 7.56
N ASP A 29 -10.88 -2.01 6.25
CA ASP A 29 -11.62 -2.71 5.20
C ASP A 29 -10.72 -3.05 4.00
N VAL A 30 -11.23 -3.84 3.05
CA VAL A 30 -10.51 -4.31 1.86
C VAL A 30 -10.22 -3.13 0.95
N VAL A 31 -8.94 -2.90 0.69
CA VAL A 31 -8.46 -1.87 -0.22
C VAL A 31 -8.77 -2.26 -1.67
N THR A 32 -9.40 -1.36 -2.41
CA THR A 32 -9.78 -1.51 -3.82
C THR A 32 -8.95 -0.66 -4.77
N GLY A 33 -8.25 0.36 -4.25
CA GLY A 33 -7.38 1.24 -5.02
C GLY A 33 -6.16 1.66 -4.22
N LEU A 34 -5.02 1.78 -4.90
CA LEU A 34 -3.75 2.25 -4.35
C LEU A 34 -3.09 3.23 -5.32
N CYS A 35 -2.55 4.33 -4.79
CA CYS A 35 -1.71 5.26 -5.53
C CYS A 35 -0.57 5.73 -4.63
N PHE A 36 0.67 5.62 -5.11
CA PHE A 36 1.85 6.12 -4.41
C PHE A 36 2.51 7.23 -5.21
N GLY A 37 2.82 8.35 -4.56
CA GLY A 37 3.43 9.48 -5.23
C GLY A 37 3.48 10.72 -4.35
N ARG A 38 3.30 11.89 -4.98
CA ARG A 38 3.24 13.17 -4.29
C ARG A 38 1.78 13.57 -4.05
N TYR A 39 1.44 13.89 -2.81
CA TYR A 39 0.16 14.49 -2.47
C TYR A 39 0.36 15.92 -1.94
N GLY A 40 -0.09 16.91 -2.71
CA GLY A 40 0.19 18.32 -2.42
C GLY A 40 1.69 18.61 -2.42
N ARG A 41 2.25 18.92 -1.24
CA ARG A 41 3.69 19.19 -1.04
C ARG A 41 4.45 18.01 -0.43
N GLU A 42 3.77 16.93 -0.07
CA GLU A 42 4.40 15.75 0.54
C GLU A 42 4.74 14.71 -0.54
N ASP A 43 6.02 14.35 -0.59
CA ASP A 43 6.51 13.21 -1.38
C ASP A 43 6.37 11.91 -0.59
N GLY A 44 6.23 10.80 -1.32
CA GLY A 44 6.19 9.47 -0.72
C GLY A 44 4.87 9.17 0.00
N THR A 45 3.78 9.81 -0.43
CA THR A 45 2.45 9.59 0.12
C THR A 45 1.80 8.37 -0.53
N LEU A 46 1.21 7.50 0.30
CA LEU A 46 0.35 6.42 -0.13
C LEU A 46 -1.11 6.80 0.09
N LEU A 47 -1.89 6.82 -0.99
CA LEU A 47 -3.35 6.92 -0.95
C LEU A 47 -3.97 5.55 -1.18
N SER A 48 -5.01 5.24 -0.42
CA SER A 48 -5.78 4.00 -0.54
C SER A 48 -7.27 4.27 -0.46
N THR A 49 -8.06 3.58 -1.28
CA THR A 49 -9.54 3.55 -1.17
C THR A 49 -10.00 2.16 -0.77
N SER A 50 -11.03 2.07 0.06
CA SER A 50 -11.68 0.83 0.50
C SER A 50 -13.14 0.76 0.03
N ARG A 51 -13.83 -0.36 0.26
CA ARG A 51 -15.26 -0.50 -0.08
C ARG A 51 -16.19 0.24 0.88
N GLY A 52 -15.75 0.50 2.12
CA GLY A 52 -16.46 1.31 3.12
C GLY A 52 -16.56 2.78 2.77
#